data_AF-A0A6F9ART0-F1
#
_entry.id   AF-A0A6F9ART0-F1
#
_cell.length_a   1.000
_cell.length_b   1.000
_cell.length_c   1.000
_cell.angle_alpha   90.00
_cell.angle_beta   90.00
_cell.angle_gamma   90.00
#
_symmetry.space_group_name_H-M   'P 1'
#
loop_
_entity.id
_entity.type
_entity.pdbx_description
1 polymer ?
#
loop_
_entity_poly.entity_id
_entity_poly.type
_entity_poly.pdbx_seq_one_letter_code
_entity_poly.pdbx_strand_id
1 'polypeptide(L)'
;GTNMAPWIIQIALVAMSILIETTEGNKDKVLYCSACRAIVDELNYSISQIDPKKTIHVGGFRLNPDGSLTDKKVPLARSETNLSELLDGVCGSMSDYALHVDPDTKKKQYKRFAPRSSDAGDFPDFKNFKFDGPEGSNALKFVCESIVEEFEDDIISLFAKETDHVVDKLCNEVS
;
A
#
# COMPACT_ATOMS: atom_id res chain seq x y z
N GLY A 1 -10.20 64.87 15.03
CA GLY A 1 -10.47 63.43 15.15
C GLY A 1 -9.81 62.73 13.98
N THR A 2 -8.81 61.90 14.24
CA THR A 2 -8.09 61.15 13.21
C THR A 2 -8.93 59.95 12.78
N ASN A 3 -9.20 59.83 11.47
CA ASN A 3 -9.97 58.72 10.89
C ASN A 3 -9.14 57.42 10.97
N MET A 4 -9.46 56.56 11.92
CA MET A 4 -8.76 55.28 12.18
C MET A 4 -9.14 54.16 11.19
N ALA A 5 -10.07 54.42 10.27
CA ALA A 5 -10.60 53.43 9.32
C ALA A 5 -9.54 52.75 8.42
N PRO A 6 -8.52 53.44 7.89
CA PRO A 6 -7.53 52.81 7.01
C PRO A 6 -6.67 51.77 7.74
N TRP A 7 -6.31 52.03 9.00
CA TRP A 7 -5.50 51.11 9.81
C TRP A 7 -6.28 49.86 10.20
N ILE A 8 -7.58 49.98 10.45
CA ILE A 8 -8.45 48.85 10.74
C ILE A 8 -8.55 47.91 9.53
N ILE A 9 -8.65 48.46 8.31
CA ILE A 9 -8.72 47.65 7.08
C ILE A 9 -7.39 46.94 6.81
N GLN A 10 -6.25 47.61 7.04
CA GLN A 10 -4.94 47.01 6.87
C GLN A 10 -4.67 45.88 7.88
N ILE A 11 -5.08 46.06 9.14
CA ILE A 11 -4.98 45.02 10.17
C ILE A 11 -5.89 43.83 9.83
N ALA A 12 -7.11 44.06 9.31
CA ALA A 12 -8.02 43.01 8.92
C ALA A 12 -7.49 42.17 7.73
N LEU A 13 -6.87 42.81 6.74
CA LEU A 13 -6.25 42.12 5.60
C LEU A 13 -5.04 41.27 6.01
N VAL A 14 -4.19 41.78 6.91
CA VAL A 14 -3.05 41.01 7.43
C VAL A 14 -3.51 39.84 8.29
N ALA A 15 -4.56 40.02 9.10
CA ALA A 15 -5.14 38.94 9.90
C ALA A 15 -5.78 37.83 9.05
N MET A 16 -6.37 38.19 7.89
CA MET A 16 -6.97 37.22 6.97
C MET A 16 -5.92 36.37 6.24
N SER A 17 -4.72 36.91 6.00
CA SER A 17 -3.59 36.16 5.41
C SER A 17 -2.95 35.15 6.38
N ILE A 18 -3.17 35.28 7.69
CA ILE A 18 -2.62 34.38 8.72
C ILE A 18 -3.54 33.15 8.94
N LEU A 19 -4.75 33.13 8.37
CA LEU A 19 -5.70 32.02 8.47
C LEU A 19 -5.59 30.99 7.33
N ILE A 20 -4.50 31.01 6.56
CA ILE A 20 -4.17 29.85 5.73
C ILE A 20 -3.61 28.78 6.67
N GLU A 21 -4.52 28.13 7.40
CA GLU A 21 -4.22 26.87 8.06
C GLU A 21 -3.76 25.90 6.98
N THR A 22 -2.49 25.51 7.03
CA THR A 22 -2.01 24.31 6.36
C THR A 22 -2.81 23.15 6.95
N THR A 23 -3.88 22.76 6.27
CA THR A 23 -4.60 21.54 6.60
C THR A 23 -3.70 20.38 6.22
N GLU A 24 -2.82 19.97 7.15
CA GLU A 24 -2.25 18.64 7.11
C GLU A 24 -3.43 17.67 7.25
N GLY A 25 -3.87 17.12 6.12
CA GLY A 25 -4.93 16.11 6.08
C GLY A 25 -4.54 14.95 6.99
N ASN A 26 -5.23 14.77 8.11
CA ASN A 26 -4.98 13.68 9.03
C ASN A 26 -5.24 12.35 8.29
N LYS A 27 -4.19 11.55 8.09
CA LYS A 27 -4.27 10.23 7.44
C LYS A 27 -5.33 9.39 8.16
N ASP A 28 -6.36 8.92 7.45
CA ASP A 28 -7.34 7.99 8.03
C ASP A 28 -6.62 6.69 8.37
N LYS A 29 -6.35 6.49 9.67
CA LYS A 29 -5.60 5.33 10.17
C LYS A 29 -6.23 4.01 9.79
N VAL A 30 -7.57 3.94 9.72
CA VAL A 30 -8.25 2.70 9.30
C VAL A 30 -7.99 2.44 7.83
N LEU A 31 -8.06 3.48 7.00
CA LEU A 31 -7.83 3.37 5.56
C LEU A 31 -6.37 2.99 5.25
N TYR A 32 -5.41 3.70 5.84
CA TYR A 32 -3.96 3.44 5.66
C TYR A 32 -3.54 2.06 6.17
N CYS A 33 -3.96 1.68 7.37
CA CYS A 33 -3.65 0.35 7.91
C CYS A 33 -4.30 -0.75 7.06
N SER A 34 -5.52 -0.54 6.57
CA SER A 34 -6.18 -1.52 5.70
C SER A 34 -5.51 -1.63 4.33
N ALA A 35 -5.11 -0.51 3.72
CA ALA A 35 -4.39 -0.48 2.46
C ALA A 35 -3.03 -1.20 2.57
N CYS A 36 -2.26 -0.91 3.62
CA CYS A 36 -0.99 -1.59 3.87
C CYS A 36 -1.16 -3.11 4.03
N ARG A 37 -2.17 -3.54 4.80
CA ARG A 37 -2.48 -4.98 4.94
C ARG A 37 -2.90 -5.61 3.61
N ALA A 38 -3.68 -4.90 2.81
CA ALA A 38 -4.11 -5.38 1.50
C ALA A 38 -2.93 -5.51 0.52
N ILE A 39 -1.97 -4.57 0.53
CA ILE A 39 -0.72 -4.67 -0.24
C ILE A 39 0.03 -5.95 0.13
N VAL A 40 0.23 -6.19 1.43
CA VAL A 40 0.97 -7.37 1.90
C VAL A 40 0.23 -8.66 1.54
N ASP A 41 -1.10 -8.70 1.68
CA ASP A 41 -1.92 -9.85 1.33
C ASP A 41 -1.88 -10.17 -0.17
N GLU A 42 -2.08 -9.17 -1.03
CA GLU A 42 -2.08 -9.37 -2.49
C GLU A 42 -0.69 -9.69 -3.05
N LEU A 43 0.37 -9.12 -2.47
CA LEU A 43 1.74 -9.45 -2.84
C LEU A 43 2.11 -10.88 -2.42
N ASN A 44 1.75 -11.30 -1.20
CA ASN A 44 1.95 -12.68 -0.76
C ASN A 44 1.19 -13.68 -1.62
N TYR A 45 -0.07 -13.38 -1.97
CA TYR A 45 -0.83 -14.22 -2.89
C TYR A 45 -0.12 -14.32 -4.23
N SER A 46 0.27 -13.20 -4.84
CA SER A 46 0.95 -13.18 -6.14
C SER A 46 2.26 -13.97 -6.14
N ILE A 47 3.03 -13.87 -5.05
CA ILE A 47 4.24 -14.67 -4.84
C ILE A 47 3.92 -16.17 -4.74
N SER A 48 2.84 -16.54 -4.04
CA SER A 48 2.44 -17.94 -3.88
C SER A 48 2.06 -18.64 -5.19
N GLN A 49 1.69 -17.85 -6.22
CA GLN A 49 1.39 -18.35 -7.56
C GLN A 49 2.66 -18.64 -8.39
N ILE A 50 3.85 -18.23 -7.93
CA ILE A 50 5.11 -18.46 -8.63
C ILE A 50 5.64 -19.86 -8.30
N ASP A 51 6.08 -20.59 -9.33
CA ASP A 51 6.77 -21.88 -9.13
C ASP A 51 8.03 -21.69 -8.26
N PRO A 52 8.13 -22.34 -7.09
CA PRO A 52 9.27 -22.19 -6.19
C PRO A 52 10.60 -22.64 -6.81
N LYS A 53 10.58 -23.42 -7.89
CA LYS A 53 11.78 -23.86 -8.62
C LYS A 53 12.24 -22.85 -9.68
N LYS A 54 11.43 -21.85 -10.01
CA LYS A 54 11.76 -20.85 -11.03
C LYS A 54 12.82 -19.89 -10.48
N THR A 55 13.93 -19.78 -11.20
CA THR A 55 15.04 -18.89 -10.85
C THR A 55 15.31 -17.88 -11.96
N ILE A 56 15.87 -16.74 -11.61
CA ILE A 56 16.32 -15.71 -12.55
C ILE A 56 17.81 -15.41 -12.34
N HIS A 57 18.49 -15.06 -13.43
CA HIS A 57 19.87 -14.58 -13.40
C HIS A 57 19.88 -13.13 -12.92
N VAL A 58 20.72 -12.83 -11.93
CA VAL A 58 20.86 -11.48 -11.38
C VAL A 58 22.30 -11.00 -11.47
N GLY A 59 22.47 -9.75 -11.90
CA GLY A 59 23.78 -9.16 -12.17
C GLY A 59 24.37 -9.57 -13.52
N GLY A 60 25.56 -9.05 -13.81
CA GLY A 60 26.30 -9.41 -15.02
C GLY A 60 27.11 -10.69 -14.84
N PHE A 61 27.26 -11.46 -15.92
CA PHE A 61 28.19 -12.58 -15.98
C PHE A 61 29.61 -12.06 -15.80
N ARG A 62 30.21 -12.33 -14.64
CA ARG A 62 31.59 -11.90 -14.35
C ARG A 62 32.55 -13.00 -14.76
N LEU A 63 33.49 -12.68 -15.65
CA LEU A 63 34.63 -13.55 -15.92
C LEU A 63 35.59 -13.48 -14.74
N ASN A 64 35.87 -14.62 -14.15
CA ASN A 64 36.92 -14.78 -13.17
C ASN A 64 38.30 -14.80 -13.89
N PRO A 65 39.39 -14.48 -13.17
CA PRO A 65 40.75 -14.53 -13.74
C PRO A 65 41.18 -15.91 -14.25
N ASP A 66 40.52 -16.98 -13.81
CA ASP A 66 40.75 -18.37 -14.23
C ASP A 66 39.97 -18.76 -15.52
N GLY A 67 39.22 -17.81 -16.11
CA GLY A 67 38.39 -18.03 -17.29
C GLY A 67 37.00 -18.61 -17.01
N SER A 68 36.65 -18.87 -15.74
CA SER A 68 35.30 -19.31 -15.37
C SER A 68 34.32 -18.14 -15.35
N LEU A 69 33.06 -18.39 -15.71
CA LEU A 69 31.98 -17.41 -15.63
C LEU A 69 31.24 -17.60 -14.31
N THR A 70 31.18 -16.55 -13.49
CA THR A 70 30.29 -16.53 -12.32
C THR A 70 28.90 -16.11 -12.74
N ASP A 71 27.97 -17.03 -12.58
CA ASP A 71 26.56 -16.85 -12.82
C ASP A 71 25.81 -16.88 -11.48
N LYS A 72 25.16 -15.76 -11.12
CA LYS A 72 24.39 -15.66 -9.89
C LYS A 72 22.91 -15.83 -10.21
N LYS A 73 22.33 -16.90 -9.68
CA LYS A 73 20.89 -17.18 -9.75
C LYS A 73 20.24 -16.97 -8.39
N VAL A 74 19.03 -16.41 -8.41
CA VAL A 74 18.16 -16.29 -7.23
C VAL A 74 16.76 -16.81 -7.56
N PRO A 75 15.96 -17.23 -6.56
CA PRO A 75 14.56 -17.55 -6.77
C PRO A 75 13.81 -16.36 -7.38
N LEU A 76 13.00 -16.60 -8.42
CA LEU A 76 12.24 -15.54 -9.09
C LEU A 76 11.29 -14.85 -8.11
N ALA A 77 10.63 -15.63 -7.27
CA ALA A 77 9.72 -15.15 -6.22
C ALA A 77 10.34 -14.11 -5.27
N ARG A 78 11.67 -14.02 -5.21
CA ARG A 78 12.41 -13.14 -4.30
C ARG A 78 13.30 -12.13 -5.01
N SER A 79 13.38 -12.17 -6.34
CA SER A 79 14.18 -11.19 -7.09
C SER A 79 13.49 -9.83 -7.05
N GLU A 80 14.25 -8.77 -6.77
CA GLU A 80 13.77 -7.38 -6.71
C GLU A 80 12.97 -7.00 -7.96
N THR A 81 13.47 -7.36 -9.16
CA THR A 81 12.77 -7.12 -10.43
C THR A 81 11.36 -7.72 -10.44
N ASN A 82 11.21 -8.99 -10.03
CA ASN A 82 9.90 -9.63 -9.99
C ASN A 82 9.00 -9.04 -8.89
N LEU A 83 9.57 -8.70 -7.73
CA LEU A 83 8.80 -8.09 -6.64
C LEU A 83 8.25 -6.71 -7.02
N SER A 84 9.05 -5.90 -7.74
CA SER A 84 8.61 -4.61 -8.29
C SER A 84 7.48 -4.81 -9.32
N GLU A 85 7.64 -5.74 -10.28
CA GLU A 85 6.58 -6.08 -11.24
C GLU A 85 5.27 -6.53 -10.59
N LEU A 86 5.35 -7.33 -9.51
CA LEU A 86 4.17 -7.75 -8.76
C LEU A 86 3.55 -6.58 -7.99
N LEU A 87 4.37 -5.72 -7.39
CA LEU A 87 3.93 -4.58 -6.60
C LEU A 87 3.14 -3.57 -7.46
N ASP A 88 3.55 -3.33 -8.70
CA ASP A 88 2.83 -2.47 -9.65
C ASP A 88 1.36 -2.88 -9.84
N GLY A 89 1.06 -4.19 -9.71
CA GLY A 89 -0.26 -4.75 -9.90
C GLY A 89 -1.18 -4.72 -8.67
N VAL A 90 -0.64 -4.60 -7.44
CA VAL A 90 -1.41 -4.89 -6.23
C VAL A 90 -2.57 -3.92 -6.02
N CYS A 91 -2.37 -2.63 -6.30
CA CYS A 91 -3.38 -1.60 -6.09
C CYS A 91 -4.59 -1.73 -7.04
N GLY A 92 -4.42 -2.46 -8.16
CA GLY A 92 -5.53 -2.83 -9.03
C GLY A 92 -6.59 -3.69 -8.33
N SER A 93 -6.18 -4.48 -7.33
CA SER A 93 -7.06 -5.41 -6.61
C SER A 93 -7.92 -4.72 -5.54
N MET A 94 -7.70 -3.43 -5.24
CA MET A 94 -8.44 -2.71 -4.19
C MET A 94 -9.95 -2.58 -4.50
N SER A 95 -10.39 -2.79 -5.75
CA SER A 95 -11.80 -2.90 -6.11
C SER A 95 -12.51 -4.12 -5.50
N ASP A 96 -11.74 -5.14 -5.11
CA ASP A 96 -12.25 -6.36 -4.50
C ASP A 96 -12.35 -6.26 -2.97
N TYR A 97 -12.06 -5.08 -2.42
CA TYR A 97 -12.11 -4.79 -0.99
C TYR A 97 -13.26 -3.84 -0.68
N ALA A 98 -13.87 -4.04 0.48
CA ALA A 98 -14.91 -3.16 0.99
C ALA A 98 -14.80 -3.01 2.50
N LEU A 99 -15.36 -1.93 3.03
CA LEU A 99 -15.34 -1.64 4.46
C LEU A 99 -16.13 -2.73 5.21
N HIS A 100 -15.47 -3.44 6.10
CA HIS A 100 -16.07 -4.45 6.97
C HIS A 100 -16.13 -3.94 8.41
N VAL A 101 -17.29 -4.11 9.05
CA VAL A 101 -17.50 -3.78 10.46
C VAL A 101 -17.64 -5.05 11.28
N ASP A 102 -16.67 -5.31 12.15
CA ASP A 102 -16.71 -6.47 13.02
C ASP A 102 -17.96 -6.45 13.92
N PRO A 103 -18.78 -7.52 13.94
CA PRO A 103 -20.06 -7.51 14.64
C PRO A 103 -19.89 -7.43 16.15
N ASP A 104 -18.81 -7.98 16.69
CA ASP A 104 -18.57 -8.10 18.12
C ASP A 104 -17.81 -6.87 18.65
N THR A 105 -16.70 -6.51 18.00
CA THR A 105 -15.79 -5.44 18.43
C THR A 105 -16.12 -4.08 17.84
N LYS A 106 -17.00 -4.01 16.83
CA LYS A 106 -17.33 -2.81 16.04
C LYS A 106 -16.13 -2.17 15.32
N LYS A 107 -15.00 -2.87 15.25
CA LYS A 107 -13.80 -2.41 14.54
C LYS A 107 -14.06 -2.37 13.03
N LYS A 108 -13.66 -1.26 12.42
CA LYS A 108 -13.72 -1.02 10.98
C LYS A 108 -12.39 -1.40 10.33
N GLN A 109 -12.44 -2.09 9.21
CA GLN A 109 -11.27 -2.39 8.38
C GLN A 109 -11.74 -2.75 6.97
N TYR A 110 -10.96 -2.46 5.93
CA TYR A 110 -11.27 -2.99 4.61
C TYR A 110 -10.87 -4.45 4.54
N LYS A 111 -11.76 -5.30 4.02
CA LYS A 111 -11.50 -6.71 3.77
C LYS A 111 -11.85 -7.05 2.34
N ARG A 112 -11.15 -8.04 1.79
CA ARG A 112 -11.47 -8.62 0.50
C ARG A 112 -12.82 -9.32 0.58
N PHE A 113 -13.73 -9.02 -0.36
CA PHE A 113 -15.04 -9.67 -0.48
C PHE A 113 -15.15 -10.55 -1.72
N ALA A 114 -14.33 -10.29 -2.75
CA ALA A 114 -14.32 -11.10 -3.96
C ALA A 114 -13.36 -12.29 -3.79
N PRO A 115 -13.72 -13.51 -4.25
CA PRO A 115 -12.82 -14.65 -4.23
C PRO A 115 -11.65 -14.44 -5.18
N ARG A 116 -10.54 -15.14 -4.95
CA ARG A 116 -9.43 -15.24 -5.91
C ARG A 116 -9.69 -16.38 -6.89
N SER A 117 -8.92 -16.45 -7.97
CA SER A 117 -9.10 -17.50 -8.99
C SER A 117 -8.90 -18.92 -8.46
N SER A 118 -8.04 -19.11 -7.47
CA SER A 118 -7.84 -20.39 -6.76
C SER A 118 -9.01 -20.77 -5.83
N ASP A 119 -9.78 -19.78 -5.40
CA ASP A 119 -10.77 -19.89 -4.31
C ASP A 119 -12.19 -19.71 -4.85
N ALA A 120 -12.40 -20.06 -6.12
CA ALA A 120 -13.67 -19.85 -6.82
C ALA A 120 -14.83 -20.49 -6.05
N GLY A 121 -15.74 -19.65 -5.54
CA GLY A 121 -16.92 -20.06 -4.79
C GLY A 121 -16.84 -19.89 -3.28
N ASP A 122 -15.68 -19.54 -2.72
CA ASP A 122 -15.55 -19.18 -1.31
C ASP A 122 -15.77 -17.68 -1.10
N PHE A 123 -17.01 -17.31 -0.84
CA PHE A 123 -17.41 -15.92 -0.58
C PHE A 123 -17.58 -15.69 0.93
N PRO A 124 -17.06 -14.58 1.48
CA PRO A 124 -17.31 -14.24 2.87
C PRO A 124 -18.78 -13.82 3.08
N ASP A 125 -19.24 -13.85 4.33
CA ASP A 125 -20.55 -13.31 4.68
C ASP A 125 -20.61 -11.79 4.44
N PHE A 126 -21.45 -11.38 3.49
CA PHE A 126 -21.63 -9.99 3.09
C PHE A 126 -22.33 -9.12 4.14
N LYS A 127 -22.98 -9.70 5.16
CA LYS A 127 -23.82 -8.98 6.13
C LYS A 127 -23.11 -7.80 6.82
N ASN A 128 -21.80 -7.94 7.05
CA ASN A 128 -21.00 -6.95 7.77
C ASN A 128 -20.17 -6.03 6.87
N PHE A 129 -20.29 -6.18 5.55
CA PHE A 129 -19.68 -5.29 4.59
C PHE A 129 -20.55 -4.05 4.33
N LYS A 130 -19.88 -2.92 4.11
CA LYS A 130 -20.44 -1.63 3.72
C LYS A 130 -19.91 -1.29 2.34
N PHE A 131 -20.83 -1.21 1.40
CA PHE A 131 -20.56 -0.88 0.02
C PHE A 131 -20.98 0.57 -0.22
N ASP A 132 -20.01 1.48 -0.10
CA ASP A 132 -20.21 2.92 -0.28
C ASP A 132 -20.13 3.32 -1.78
N GLY A 133 -20.45 2.38 -2.67
CA GLY A 133 -20.24 2.53 -4.12
C GLY A 133 -18.76 2.59 -4.50
N PRO A 134 -18.45 3.09 -5.72
CA PRO A 134 -17.07 3.19 -6.21
C PRO A 134 -16.15 4.05 -5.34
N GLU A 135 -16.71 4.99 -4.58
CA GLU A 135 -15.94 5.93 -3.76
C GLU A 135 -15.13 5.23 -2.67
N GLY A 136 -15.70 4.20 -2.02
CA GLY A 136 -15.00 3.44 -0.98
C GLY A 136 -13.79 2.66 -1.52
N SER A 137 -13.96 1.96 -2.65
CA SER A 137 -12.85 1.26 -3.31
C SER A 137 -11.81 2.22 -3.89
N ASN A 138 -12.24 3.38 -4.40
CA ASN A 138 -11.34 4.39 -4.95
C ASN A 138 -10.47 5.03 -3.85
N ALA A 139 -11.04 5.29 -2.67
CA ALA A 139 -10.28 5.80 -1.53
C ALA A 139 -9.18 4.81 -1.09
N LEU A 140 -9.52 3.52 -1.00
CA LEU A 140 -8.54 2.48 -0.66
C LEU A 140 -7.46 2.35 -1.74
N LYS A 141 -7.85 2.38 -3.01
CA LYS A 141 -6.94 2.34 -4.15
C LYS A 141 -5.95 3.52 -4.13
N PHE A 142 -6.46 4.73 -3.92
CA PHE A 142 -5.63 5.93 -3.84
C PHE A 142 -4.58 5.84 -2.72
N VAL A 143 -4.99 5.38 -1.53
CA VAL A 143 -4.05 5.19 -0.41
C VAL A 143 -3.07 4.06 -0.69
N CYS A 144 -3.49 2.98 -1.34
CA CYS A 144 -2.58 1.94 -1.79
C CYS A 144 -1.50 2.51 -2.72
N GLU A 145 -1.90 3.26 -3.75
CA GLU A 145 -0.98 3.88 -4.70
C GLU A 145 0.00 4.82 -3.99
N SER A 146 -0.49 5.62 -3.02
CA SER A 146 0.36 6.49 -2.21
C SER A 146 1.38 5.71 -1.37
N ILE A 147 0.98 4.59 -0.76
CA ILE A 147 1.89 3.74 0.03
C ILE A 147 2.93 3.08 -0.87
N VAL A 148 2.51 2.55 -2.02
CA VAL A 148 3.43 1.92 -2.97
C VAL A 148 4.44 2.94 -3.50
N GLU A 149 4.00 4.14 -3.87
CA GLU A 149 4.90 5.21 -4.32
C GLU A 149 5.91 5.64 -3.24
N GLU A 150 5.50 5.73 -1.98
CA GLU A 150 6.37 6.17 -0.89
C GLU A 150 7.30 5.06 -0.36
N PHE A 151 6.85 3.80 -0.36
CA PHE A 151 7.52 2.69 0.33
C PHE A 151 7.93 1.52 -0.57
N GLU A 152 7.97 1.68 -1.90
CA GLU A 152 8.33 0.62 -2.85
C GLU A 152 9.62 -0.12 -2.45
N ASP A 153 10.72 0.62 -2.24
CA ASP A 153 12.02 0.05 -1.91
C ASP A 153 11.99 -0.75 -0.59
N ASP A 154 11.29 -0.24 0.42
CA ASP A 154 11.18 -0.89 1.73
C ASP A 154 10.33 -2.16 1.65
N ILE A 155 9.22 -2.12 0.90
CA ILE A 155 8.38 -3.28 0.63
C ILE A 155 9.21 -4.37 -0.07
N ILE A 156 9.89 -4.02 -1.16
CA ILE A 156 10.72 -4.97 -1.92
C ILE A 156 11.81 -5.58 -1.03
N SER A 157 12.52 -4.74 -0.27
CA SER A 157 13.59 -5.15 0.65
C SER A 157 13.09 -6.12 1.73
N LEU A 158 11.91 -5.87 2.30
CA LEU A 158 11.29 -6.74 3.31
C LEU A 158 10.90 -8.10 2.74
N PHE A 159 10.33 -8.14 1.53
CA PHE A 159 9.90 -9.37 0.87
C PHE A 159 11.06 -10.20 0.30
N ALA A 160 12.13 -9.55 -0.15
CA ALA A 160 13.34 -10.20 -0.63
C ALA A 160 14.09 -10.95 0.48
N LYS A 161 14.01 -10.47 1.73
CA LYS A 161 14.71 -11.04 2.90
C LYS A 161 13.97 -12.19 3.60
N GLU A 162 12.78 -12.56 3.14
CA GLU A 162 11.94 -13.61 3.76
C GLU A 162 11.67 -13.34 5.25
N THR A 163 11.40 -12.08 5.56
CA THR A 163 11.20 -11.66 6.94
C THR A 163 9.82 -12.10 7.44
N ASP A 164 9.77 -12.87 8.53
CA ASP A 164 8.50 -13.07 9.24
C ASP A 164 7.96 -11.72 9.74
N HIS A 165 6.63 -11.58 9.81
CA HIS A 165 5.94 -10.37 10.29
C HIS A 165 6.11 -9.12 9.40
N VAL A 166 6.13 -9.29 8.07
CA VAL A 166 6.16 -8.15 7.12
C VAL A 166 5.04 -7.13 7.41
N VAL A 167 3.83 -7.62 7.72
CA VAL A 167 2.68 -6.78 8.08
C VAL A 167 3.01 -5.87 9.27
N ASP A 168 3.60 -6.41 10.33
CA ASP A 168 3.86 -5.63 11.55
C ASP A 168 5.01 -4.64 11.34
N LYS A 169 5.99 -4.97 10.49
CA LYS A 169 7.09 -4.03 10.21
C LYS A 169 6.62 -2.89 9.31
N LEU A 170 6.00 -3.22 8.18
CA LEU A 170 5.59 -2.24 7.18
C LEU A 170 4.42 -1.38 7.71
N CYS A 171 3.38 -2.00 8.26
CA CYS A 171 2.16 -1.27 8.55
C CYS A 171 2.23 -0.46 9.85
N ASN A 172 3.19 -0.70 10.75
CA ASN A 172 3.42 0.17 11.91
C ASN A 172 4.14 1.48 11.52
N GLU A 173 4.89 1.49 10.41
CA GLU A 173 5.54 2.71 9.91
C GLU A 173 4.58 3.55 9.06
N VAL A 174 3.62 2.89 8.40
CA VAL A 174 2.63 3.53 7.52
C VAL A 174 1.43 4.15 8.28
N SER A 175 1.06 3.65 9.47
CA SER A 175 -0.17 4.03 10.22
C SER A 175 0.04 4.48 11.66
#